data_AF-A0A841DB83-F1
#
_entry.id   AF-A0A841DB83-F1
#
_cell.length_a   1.000
_cell.length_b   1.000
_cell.length_c   1.000
_cell.angle_alpha   90.00
_cell.angle_beta   90.00
_cell.angle_gamma   90.00
#
_symmetry.space_group_name_H-M   'P 1'
#
loop_
_entity.id
_entity.type
_entity.pdbx_description
1 polymer ?
#
loop_
_entity_poly.entity_id
_entity_poly.type
_entity_poly.pdbx_seq_one_letter_code
_entity_poly.pdbx_strand_id
1 'polypeptide(L)'
;MAGEQVSVLVADDQRLIREGIASLLGIQDGITVLGTAADGRDAVDKAVELGPDVVLMDVRMPVMDGVSAVAELRRRAPACRVVMLTTFDDEEYVVQALRAGASGYLLKDLPARELAAAVRLAHAGVVQFDPAAAARLASALTRPGAAAPPDDRTDPALTGRETEVLRLVARGATNREIAESLYLSEGTVKNHISRILGRLGLRDRTQAAIYARDRGLL
;
A
#
# COMPACT_ATOMS: atom_id res chain seq x y z
N MET A 1 21.89 26.78 -13.33
CA MET A 1 20.87 26.70 -12.27
C MET A 1 21.08 25.37 -11.60
N ALA A 2 21.73 25.32 -10.44
CA ALA A 2 21.86 24.08 -9.69
C ALA A 2 20.45 23.71 -9.23
N GLY A 3 19.83 22.71 -9.88
CA GLY A 3 18.52 22.23 -9.49
C GLY A 3 18.60 21.73 -8.05
N GLU A 4 17.60 22.10 -7.24
CA GLU A 4 17.47 21.66 -5.86
C GLU A 4 17.65 20.13 -5.76
N GLN A 5 18.61 19.70 -4.95
CA GLN A 5 19.01 18.29 -4.84
C GLN A 5 17.99 17.58 -3.94
N VAL A 6 17.22 16.66 -4.52
CA VAL A 6 16.16 15.94 -3.80
C VAL A 6 16.74 14.68 -3.17
N SER A 7 16.59 14.55 -1.86
CA SER A 7 17.03 13.38 -1.10
C SER A 7 15.93 12.31 -1.01
N VAL A 8 16.31 11.05 -1.23
CA VAL A 8 15.35 9.94 -1.39
C VAL A 8 15.73 8.74 -0.53
N LEU A 9 14.73 8.10 0.08
CA LEU A 9 14.82 6.77 0.67
C LEU A 9 13.98 5.79 -0.15
N VAL A 10 14.50 4.59 -0.43
CA VAL A 10 13.77 3.55 -1.19
C VAL A 10 13.42 2.38 -0.27
N ALA A 11 12.14 2.07 -0.13
CA ALA A 11 11.62 0.99 0.71
C ALA A 11 10.88 -0.06 -0.14
N ASP A 12 11.34 -1.31 -0.10
CA ASP A 12 10.75 -2.44 -0.82
C ASP A 12 11.25 -3.75 -0.19
N ASP A 13 10.41 -4.78 -0.09
CA ASP A 13 10.79 -6.06 0.54
C ASP A 13 11.66 -6.94 -0.39
N GLN A 14 11.56 -6.73 -1.71
CA GLN A 14 12.34 -7.43 -2.71
C GLN A 14 13.67 -6.73 -2.93
N ARG A 15 14.73 -7.32 -2.37
CA ARG A 15 16.10 -6.78 -2.44
C ARG A 15 16.53 -6.34 -3.84
N LEU A 16 16.27 -7.15 -4.87
CA LEU A 16 16.67 -6.84 -6.24
C LEU A 16 15.96 -5.59 -6.78
N ILE A 17 14.66 -5.45 -6.51
CA ILE A 17 13.87 -4.28 -6.92
C ILE A 17 14.37 -3.05 -6.16
N ARG A 18 14.54 -3.16 -4.85
CA ARG A 18 15.03 -2.08 -3.98
C ARG A 18 16.38 -1.53 -4.44
N GLU A 19 17.36 -2.42 -4.67
CA GLU A 19 18.70 -2.04 -5.12
C GLU A 19 18.68 -1.51 -6.56
N GLY A 20 17.84 -2.07 -7.43
CA GLY A 20 17.64 -1.59 -8.80
C GLY A 20 17.10 -0.16 -8.84
N ILE A 21 16.02 0.12 -8.10
CA ILE A 21 15.43 1.47 -8.02
C ILE A 21 16.42 2.47 -7.44
N ALA A 22 17.09 2.12 -6.33
CA ALA A 22 18.10 2.98 -5.72
C ALA A 22 19.24 3.30 -6.70
N SER A 23 19.73 2.31 -7.44
CA SER A 23 20.80 2.50 -8.44
C SER A 23 20.35 3.39 -9.59
N LEU A 24 19.13 3.15 -10.11
CA LEU A 24 18.56 3.91 -11.22
C LEU A 24 18.30 5.38 -10.86
N LEU A 25 17.96 5.66 -9.61
CA LEU A 25 17.78 7.03 -9.10
C LEU A 25 19.10 7.71 -8.75
N GLY A 26 20.07 6.96 -8.23
CA GLY A 26 21.38 7.50 -7.86
C GLY A 26 22.20 8.04 -9.04
N ILE A 27 21.89 7.62 -10.26
CA ILE A 27 22.50 8.15 -11.50
C ILE A 27 21.75 9.36 -12.08
N GLN A 28 20.62 9.77 -11.51
CA GLN A 28 19.82 10.87 -12.03
C GLN A 28 20.29 12.20 -11.44
N ASP A 29 20.51 13.19 -12.31
CA ASP A 29 20.94 14.52 -11.87
C ASP A 29 19.96 15.15 -10.88
N GLY A 30 20.49 15.68 -9.77
CA GLY A 30 19.69 16.34 -8.74
C GLY A 30 18.89 15.39 -7.84
N ILE A 31 19.17 14.08 -7.84
CA ILE A 31 18.62 13.11 -6.89
C ILE A 31 19.76 12.50 -6.07
N THR A 32 19.53 12.28 -4.79
CA THR A 32 20.50 11.63 -3.89
C THR A 32 19.80 10.60 -3.04
N VAL A 33 20.20 9.34 -3.18
CA VAL A 33 19.62 8.24 -2.41
C VAL A 33 20.35 8.15 -1.06
N LEU A 34 19.66 8.46 0.03
CA LEU A 34 20.22 8.44 1.39
C LEU A 34 20.34 7.02 1.96
N GLY A 35 19.54 6.09 1.43
CA GLY A 35 19.58 4.70 1.86
C GLY A 35 18.47 3.85 1.26
N THR A 36 18.37 2.62 1.75
CA THR A 36 17.29 1.70 1.39
C THR A 36 16.73 1.03 2.65
N ALA A 37 15.46 0.63 2.60
CA ALA A 37 14.77 -0.06 3.70
C ALA A 37 14.07 -1.34 3.23
N ALA A 38 14.13 -2.39 4.05
CA ALA A 38 13.59 -3.70 3.68
C ALA A 38 12.11 -3.91 4.07
N ASP A 39 11.57 -3.04 4.92
CA ASP A 39 10.17 -3.05 5.33
C ASP A 39 9.71 -1.66 5.80
N GLY A 40 8.41 -1.51 6.09
CA GLY A 40 7.84 -0.23 6.51
C GLY A 40 8.36 0.27 7.86
N ARG A 41 8.78 -0.62 8.77
CA ARG A 41 9.31 -0.24 10.07
C ARG A 41 10.72 0.33 9.92
N ASP A 42 11.56 -0.37 9.16
CA ASP A 42 12.90 0.09 8.78
C ASP A 42 12.83 1.41 7.98
N ALA A 43 11.82 1.56 7.10
CA ALA A 43 11.60 2.80 6.35
C ALA A 43 11.28 3.98 7.27
N VAL A 44 10.38 3.79 8.25
CA VAL A 44 10.05 4.83 9.24
C VAL A 44 11.27 5.21 10.08
N ASP A 45 11.98 4.23 10.61
CA ASP A 45 13.10 4.50 11.52
C ASP A 45 14.25 5.21 10.78
N LYS A 46 14.57 4.79 9.54
CA LYS A 46 15.55 5.47 8.68
C LYS A 46 15.08 6.84 8.22
N ALA A 47 13.80 7.04 7.92
CA ALA A 47 13.32 8.36 7.51
C ALA A 47 13.42 9.38 8.65
N VAL A 48 13.20 8.95 9.90
CA VAL A 48 13.37 9.80 11.08
C VAL A 48 14.85 10.13 11.32
N GLU A 49 15.74 9.17 11.08
CA GLU A 49 17.19 9.34 11.25
C GLU A 49 17.81 10.21 10.14
N LEU A 50 17.49 9.92 8.88
CA LEU A 50 18.15 10.48 7.70
C LEU A 50 17.47 11.74 7.17
N GLY A 51 16.19 11.95 7.50
CA GLY A 51 15.41 13.11 7.04
C GLY A 51 15.29 13.25 5.52
N PRO A 52 14.91 12.20 4.75
CA PRO A 52 14.75 12.30 3.31
C PRO A 52 13.58 13.22 2.94
N ASP A 53 13.71 13.92 1.82
CA ASP A 53 12.62 14.71 1.24
C ASP A 53 11.48 13.81 0.76
N VAL A 54 11.85 12.68 0.12
CA VAL A 54 10.89 11.74 -0.46
C VAL A 54 11.23 10.30 -0.04
N VAL A 55 10.21 9.55 0.35
CA VAL A 55 10.25 8.09 0.51
C VAL A 55 9.50 7.47 -0.65
N LEU A 56 10.20 6.69 -1.49
CA LEU A 56 9.57 5.77 -2.42
C LEU A 56 9.33 4.45 -1.70
N MET A 57 8.07 4.01 -1.60
CA MET A 57 7.74 2.88 -0.73
C MET A 57 6.77 1.91 -1.37
N ASP A 58 7.12 0.64 -1.36
CA ASP A 58 6.21 -0.43 -1.73
C ASP A 58 5.01 -0.50 -0.78
N VAL A 59 3.86 -0.86 -1.33
CA VAL A 59 2.64 -1.10 -0.56
C VAL A 59 2.78 -2.36 0.28
N ARG A 60 3.29 -3.45 -0.29
CA ARG A 60 3.32 -4.77 0.36
C ARG A 60 4.71 -5.08 0.90
N MET A 61 4.90 -4.90 2.20
CA MET A 61 6.14 -5.28 2.88
C MET A 61 5.83 -6.10 4.13
N PRO A 62 6.71 -7.02 4.57
CA PRO A 62 6.58 -7.74 5.83
C PRO A 62 6.73 -6.79 7.01
N VAL A 63 6.40 -7.24 8.24
CA VAL A 63 6.53 -6.47 9.50
C VAL A 63 5.59 -5.27 9.60
N MET A 64 5.69 -4.32 8.69
CA MET A 64 4.83 -3.14 8.55
C MET A 64 4.63 -2.87 7.06
N ASP A 65 3.38 -2.87 6.61
CA ASP A 65 3.04 -2.51 5.24
C ASP A 65 3.22 -1.01 4.98
N GLY A 66 3.31 -0.64 3.70
CA GLY A 66 3.58 0.74 3.30
C GLY A 66 2.47 1.71 3.70
N VAL A 67 1.20 1.27 3.73
CA VAL A 67 0.08 2.13 4.16
C VAL A 67 0.17 2.48 5.64
N SER A 68 0.49 1.50 6.47
CA SER A 68 0.73 1.69 7.91
C SER A 68 1.96 2.57 8.16
N ALA A 69 3.01 2.38 7.35
CA ALA A 69 4.21 3.22 7.41
C ALA A 69 3.94 4.68 7.02
N VAL A 70 3.06 4.96 6.05
CA VAL A 70 2.63 6.35 5.72
C VAL A 70 2.03 7.04 6.94
N ALA A 71 1.14 6.36 7.66
CA ALA A 71 0.48 6.93 8.84
C ALA A 71 1.50 7.27 9.94
N GLU A 72 2.52 6.42 10.11
CA GLU A 72 3.57 6.64 11.11
C GLU A 72 4.56 7.73 10.68
N LEU A 73 4.96 7.76 9.40
CA LEU A 73 5.80 8.83 8.84
C LEU A 73 5.12 10.19 8.96
N ARG A 74 3.80 10.26 8.74
CA ARG A 74 3.06 11.52 8.91
C ARG A 74 3.10 12.04 10.35
N ARG A 75 3.20 11.15 11.34
CA ARG A 75 3.33 11.52 12.76
C ARG A 75 4.75 11.89 13.15
N ARG A 76 5.75 11.15 12.67
CA ARG A 76 7.15 11.24 13.14
C ARG A 76 8.06 12.09 12.23
N ALA A 77 7.74 12.18 10.95
CA ALA A 77 8.50 12.89 9.92
C ALA A 77 7.55 13.61 8.92
N PRO A 78 6.73 14.57 9.38
CA PRO A 78 5.66 15.19 8.57
C PRO A 78 6.15 15.99 7.34
N ALA A 79 7.42 16.38 7.30
CA ALA A 79 8.02 17.04 6.14
C ALA A 79 8.34 16.06 5.00
N CYS A 80 8.50 14.77 5.32
CA CYS A 80 8.83 13.73 4.36
C CYS A 80 7.60 13.39 3.51
N ARG A 81 7.78 13.40 2.19
CA ARG A 81 6.73 13.05 1.23
C ARG A 81 6.83 11.58 0.89
N VAL A 82 5.69 10.89 0.87
CA VAL A 82 5.65 9.47 0.52
C VAL A 82 5.05 9.29 -0.86
N VAL A 83 5.77 8.60 -1.75
CA VAL A 83 5.25 8.13 -3.03
C VAL A 83 5.17 6.61 -2.96
N MET A 84 3.95 6.09 -3.11
CA MET A 84 3.73 4.66 -3.09
C MET A 84 4.12 4.04 -4.43
N LEU A 85 4.88 2.96 -4.37
CA LEU A 85 5.18 2.08 -5.49
C LEU A 85 4.24 0.88 -5.42
N THR A 86 3.64 0.53 -6.55
CA THR A 86 2.61 -0.49 -6.62
C THR A 86 2.89 -1.46 -7.76
N THR A 87 2.41 -2.69 -7.60
CA THR A 87 2.15 -3.54 -8.75
C THR A 87 0.72 -3.30 -9.23
N PHE A 88 0.36 -3.77 -10.43
CA PHE A 88 -0.99 -3.60 -10.97
C PHE A 88 -2.09 -4.24 -10.09
N ASP A 89 -1.74 -5.22 -9.25
CA ASP A 89 -2.66 -6.06 -8.46
C ASP A 89 -3.01 -5.50 -7.06
N ASP A 90 -2.77 -4.21 -6.81
CA ASP A 90 -2.84 -3.56 -5.48
C ASP A 90 -3.98 -2.54 -5.36
N GLU A 91 -5.09 -2.83 -6.05
CA GLU A 91 -6.17 -1.89 -6.31
C GLU A 91 -6.84 -1.28 -5.07
N GLU A 92 -6.96 -2.06 -3.99
CA GLU A 92 -7.61 -1.64 -2.74
C GLU A 92 -6.75 -0.72 -1.87
N TYR A 93 -5.44 -0.74 -2.07
CA TYR A 93 -4.50 0.03 -1.25
C TYR A 93 -4.36 1.48 -1.74
N VAL A 94 -4.77 1.80 -2.97
CA VAL A 94 -4.74 3.16 -3.53
C VAL A 94 -5.52 4.13 -2.64
N VAL A 95 -6.79 3.81 -2.36
CA VAL A 95 -7.68 4.69 -1.57
C VAL A 95 -7.19 4.80 -0.12
N GLN A 96 -6.66 3.71 0.44
CA GLN A 96 -6.16 3.69 1.81
C GLN A 96 -4.87 4.50 1.96
N ALA A 97 -3.93 4.36 1.03
CA ALA A 97 -2.68 5.12 1.01
C ALA A 97 -2.93 6.62 0.90
N LEU A 98 -3.88 7.04 0.05
CA LEU A 98 -4.24 8.46 -0.09
C LEU A 98 -4.89 9.03 1.16
N ARG A 99 -5.78 8.27 1.80
CA ARG A 99 -6.35 8.67 3.09
C ARG A 99 -5.29 8.76 4.18
N ALA A 100 -4.29 7.87 4.17
CA ALA A 100 -3.16 7.91 5.08
C ALA A 100 -2.25 9.14 4.84
N GLY A 101 -2.25 9.69 3.63
CA GLY A 101 -1.53 10.91 3.27
C GLY A 101 -0.38 10.71 2.27
N ALA A 102 -0.40 9.62 1.50
CA ALA A 102 0.53 9.44 0.39
C ALA A 102 0.43 10.63 -0.58
N SER A 103 1.59 11.14 -0.97
CA SER A 103 1.74 12.25 -1.91
C SER A 103 1.78 11.77 -3.37
N GLY A 104 1.72 10.46 -3.64
CA GLY A 104 1.61 9.91 -4.98
C GLY A 104 1.44 8.40 -4.99
N TYR A 105 1.00 7.86 -6.13
CA TYR A 105 0.79 6.43 -6.35
C TYR A 105 1.26 6.05 -7.76
N LEU A 106 2.30 5.22 -7.86
CA LEU A 106 3.02 4.92 -9.10
C LEU A 106 3.26 3.41 -9.27
N LEU A 107 3.31 2.97 -10.52
CA LEU A 107 3.65 1.58 -10.87
C LEU A 107 5.16 1.33 -10.79
N LYS A 108 5.53 0.13 -10.33
CA LYS A 108 6.94 -0.32 -10.21
C LYS A 108 7.65 -0.51 -11.55
N ASP A 109 6.93 -0.52 -12.67
CA ASP A 109 7.48 -0.73 -14.02
C ASP A 109 7.82 0.57 -14.77
N LEU A 110 7.71 1.72 -14.11
CA LEU A 110 8.03 3.01 -14.71
C LEU A 110 9.51 3.08 -15.14
N PRO A 111 9.79 3.67 -16.32
CA PRO A 111 11.16 4.00 -16.70
C PRO A 111 11.85 4.89 -15.66
N ALA A 112 13.16 4.70 -15.45
CA ALA A 112 13.94 5.43 -14.44
C ALA A 112 13.77 6.97 -14.50
N ARG A 113 13.72 7.52 -15.71
CA ARG A 113 13.50 8.96 -15.94
C ARG A 113 12.15 9.46 -15.41
N GLU A 114 11.12 8.62 -15.50
CA GLU A 114 9.75 8.94 -15.09
C GLU A 114 9.64 8.82 -13.56
N LEU A 115 10.28 7.82 -12.97
CA LEU A 115 10.41 7.72 -11.51
C LEU A 115 11.16 8.93 -10.92
N ALA A 116 12.24 9.36 -11.57
CA ALA A 116 13.00 10.54 -11.18
C ALA A 116 12.18 11.84 -11.33
N ALA A 117 11.41 11.97 -12.40
CA ALA A 117 10.48 13.09 -12.55
C ALA A 117 9.44 13.09 -11.43
N ALA A 118 8.97 11.90 -11.04
CA ALA A 118 7.96 11.78 -10.02
C ALA A 118 8.45 12.13 -8.61
N VAL A 119 9.68 11.74 -8.27
CA VAL A 119 10.36 12.18 -7.05
C VAL A 119 10.42 13.71 -6.97
N ARG A 120 10.82 14.38 -8.06
CA ARG A 120 10.92 15.86 -8.08
C ARG A 120 9.56 16.53 -7.92
N LEU A 121 8.52 15.97 -8.55
CA LEU A 121 7.16 16.46 -8.43
C LEU A 121 6.62 16.27 -7.01
N ALA A 122 6.87 15.12 -6.39
CA ALA A 122 6.49 14.87 -5.01
C ALA A 122 7.18 15.83 -4.02
N HIS A 123 8.48 16.08 -4.22
CA HIS A 123 9.22 17.09 -3.44
C HIS A 123 8.61 18.49 -3.58
N ALA A 124 8.22 18.88 -4.80
CA ALA A 124 7.51 20.12 -5.08
C ALA A 124 6.05 20.15 -4.55
N GLY A 125 5.58 19.09 -3.90
CA GLY A 125 4.23 18.97 -3.36
C GLY A 125 3.15 18.65 -4.40
N VAL A 126 3.54 18.27 -5.62
CA VAL A 126 2.63 17.86 -6.70
C VAL A 126 2.24 16.41 -6.49
N VAL A 127 0.94 16.17 -6.34
CA VAL A 127 0.41 14.80 -6.20
C VAL A 127 0.24 14.16 -7.57
N GLN A 128 0.79 12.96 -7.74
CA GLN A 128 0.73 12.23 -8.99
C GLN A 128 -0.01 10.90 -8.86
N PHE A 129 -0.80 10.63 -9.89
CA PHE A 129 -1.56 9.41 -10.05
C PHE A 129 -1.32 8.87 -11.44
N ASP A 130 -1.13 7.55 -11.55
CA ASP A 130 -1.35 6.90 -12.83
C ASP A 130 -2.85 7.03 -13.23
N PRO A 131 -3.18 7.03 -14.54
CA PRO A 131 -4.56 7.17 -15.01
C PRO A 131 -5.55 6.17 -14.42
N ALA A 132 -5.12 4.92 -14.15
CA ALA A 132 -5.95 3.91 -13.50
C ALA A 132 -6.20 4.25 -12.03
N ALA A 133 -5.19 4.67 -11.27
CA ALA A 133 -5.37 5.18 -9.90
C ALA A 133 -6.28 6.41 -9.86
N ALA A 134 -6.14 7.35 -10.81
CA ALA A 134 -6.97 8.55 -10.89
C ALA A 134 -8.45 8.22 -11.20
N ALA A 135 -8.70 7.33 -12.17
CA ALA A 135 -10.06 6.87 -12.49
C ALA A 135 -10.73 6.16 -11.30
N ARG A 136 -9.94 5.42 -10.51
CA ARG A 136 -10.42 4.76 -9.29
C ARG A 136 -10.74 5.73 -8.17
N LEU A 137 -9.89 6.74 -7.96
CA LEU A 137 -10.18 7.82 -7.03
C LEU A 137 -11.47 8.55 -7.43
N ALA A 138 -11.64 8.86 -8.71
CA ALA A 138 -12.85 9.46 -9.24
C ALA A 138 -14.09 8.57 -9.00
N SER A 139 -13.98 7.25 -9.23
CA SER A 139 -15.04 6.27 -8.95
C SER A 139 -15.40 6.19 -7.46
N ALA A 140 -14.40 6.20 -6.58
CA ALA A 140 -14.60 6.20 -5.13
C ALA A 140 -15.27 7.48 -4.63
N LEU A 141 -15.02 8.63 -5.27
CA LEU A 141 -15.61 9.93 -4.94
C LEU A 141 -17.02 10.14 -5.54
N THR A 142 -17.37 9.43 -6.61
CA THR A 142 -18.64 9.62 -7.34
C THR A 142 -19.79 8.71 -6.90
N ARG A 143 -19.58 7.77 -5.95
CA ARG A 143 -20.67 6.98 -5.37
C ARG A 143 -21.60 7.86 -4.52
N PRO A 144 -22.85 8.16 -4.96
CA PRO A 144 -23.80 8.96 -4.18
C PRO A 144 -24.36 8.07 -3.07
N GLY A 145 -24.02 8.36 -1.81
CA GLY A 145 -24.48 7.60 -0.64
C GLY A 145 -23.42 7.24 0.40
N ALA A 146 -22.13 7.51 0.16
CA ALA A 146 -21.08 7.39 1.18
C ALA A 146 -20.87 8.73 1.91
N ALA A 147 -21.91 9.23 2.58
CA ALA A 147 -21.78 10.34 3.51
C ALA A 147 -21.18 9.82 4.82
N ALA A 148 -20.05 10.42 5.25
CA ALA A 148 -19.36 10.20 6.52
C ALA A 148 -18.73 8.79 6.71
N PRO A 149 -17.61 8.68 7.45
CA PRO A 149 -16.91 7.41 7.61
C PRO A 149 -17.83 6.43 8.37
N PRO A 150 -17.68 5.09 8.22
CA PRO A 150 -18.10 4.25 9.31
C PRO A 150 -17.26 4.68 10.51
N ASP A 151 -17.96 5.23 11.48
CA ASP A 151 -17.49 5.71 12.75
C ASP A 151 -16.41 4.77 13.34
N ASP A 152 -15.35 5.37 13.86
CA ASP A 152 -14.20 4.70 14.50
C ASP A 152 -14.58 4.08 15.86
N ARG A 153 -15.87 3.74 16.05
CA ARG A 153 -16.47 3.32 17.32
C ARG A 153 -17.70 2.41 17.15
N THR A 154 -17.60 1.33 16.38
CA THR A 154 -18.47 0.15 16.59
C THR A 154 -17.86 -1.13 15.99
N ASP A 155 -17.33 -1.99 16.88
CA ASP A 155 -16.92 -3.41 16.70
C ASP A 155 -15.93 -3.81 15.57
N PRO A 156 -15.01 -4.77 15.84
CA PRO A 156 -13.84 -5.09 15.01
C PRO A 156 -14.16 -5.96 13.79
N ALA A 157 -15.23 -5.65 13.05
CA ALA A 157 -15.65 -6.46 11.93
C ALA A 157 -14.84 -6.13 10.67
N LEU A 158 -14.22 -7.17 10.12
CA LEU A 158 -13.46 -7.30 8.87
C LEU A 158 -13.69 -6.21 7.80
N THR A 159 -12.63 -5.92 7.02
CA THR A 159 -12.77 -5.03 5.85
C THR A 159 -13.74 -5.60 4.80
N GLY A 160 -14.19 -4.76 3.85
CA GLY A 160 -15.05 -5.21 2.76
C GLY A 160 -14.45 -6.39 1.97
N ARG A 161 -13.14 -6.35 1.72
CA ARG A 161 -12.44 -7.44 1.04
C ARG A 161 -12.28 -8.68 1.88
N GLU A 162 -11.92 -8.52 3.15
CA GLU A 162 -11.87 -9.63 4.10
C GLU A 162 -13.23 -10.32 4.20
N THR A 163 -14.31 -9.53 4.13
CA THR A 163 -15.68 -10.06 4.08
C THR A 163 -15.94 -10.84 2.80
N GLU A 164 -15.56 -10.33 1.62
CA GLU A 164 -15.71 -11.05 0.34
C GLU A 164 -14.95 -12.38 0.31
N VAL A 165 -13.69 -12.36 0.76
CA VAL A 165 -12.87 -13.57 0.92
C VAL A 165 -13.56 -14.53 1.89
N LEU A 166 -14.06 -14.04 3.03
CA LEU A 166 -14.77 -14.83 4.02
C LEU A 166 -16.07 -15.45 3.46
N ARG A 167 -16.83 -14.75 2.60
CA ARG A 167 -18.02 -15.32 1.92
C ARG A 167 -17.66 -16.49 1.03
N LEU A 168 -16.60 -16.35 0.22
CA LEU A 168 -16.16 -17.43 -0.67
C LEU A 168 -15.60 -18.62 0.12
N VAL A 169 -14.91 -18.35 1.23
CA VAL A 169 -14.49 -19.39 2.18
C VAL A 169 -15.70 -20.15 2.74
N ALA A 170 -16.78 -19.43 3.12
CA ALA A 170 -18.02 -20.02 3.61
C ALA A 170 -18.74 -20.89 2.56
N ARG A 171 -18.57 -20.55 1.28
CA ARG A 171 -19.07 -21.33 0.13
C ARG A 171 -18.18 -22.53 -0.23
N GLY A 172 -17.06 -22.73 0.48
CA GLY A 172 -16.15 -23.86 0.27
C GLY A 172 -15.11 -23.65 -0.84
N ALA A 173 -15.00 -22.45 -1.42
CA ALA A 173 -14.10 -22.19 -2.55
C ALA A 173 -12.62 -22.31 -2.13
N THR A 174 -11.82 -23.07 -2.87
CA THR A 174 -10.37 -23.20 -2.67
C THR A 174 -9.66 -21.85 -2.83
N ASN A 175 -8.41 -21.74 -2.33
CA ASN A 175 -7.66 -20.49 -2.48
C ASN A 175 -7.46 -20.09 -3.95
N ARG A 176 -7.35 -21.08 -4.85
CA ARG A 176 -7.27 -20.87 -6.30
C ARG A 176 -8.58 -20.32 -6.88
N GLU A 177 -9.72 -20.90 -6.50
CA GLU A 177 -11.04 -20.41 -6.95
C GLU A 177 -11.35 -19.02 -6.40
N ILE A 178 -10.93 -18.72 -5.17
CA ILE A 178 -11.04 -17.37 -4.59
C ILE A 178 -10.14 -16.40 -5.35
N ALA A 179 -8.90 -16.81 -5.65
CA ALA A 179 -7.95 -16.03 -6.44
C ALA A 179 -8.52 -15.70 -7.83
N GLU A 180 -9.08 -16.69 -8.53
CA GLU A 180 -9.74 -16.52 -9.83
C GLU A 180 -10.99 -15.63 -9.72
N SER A 181 -11.84 -15.84 -8.73
CA SER A 181 -13.09 -15.10 -8.55
C SER A 181 -12.88 -13.63 -8.18
N LEU A 182 -11.79 -13.34 -7.48
CA LEU A 182 -11.49 -12.02 -6.94
C LEU A 182 -10.35 -11.32 -7.68
N TYR A 183 -9.79 -11.93 -8.73
CA TYR A 183 -8.63 -11.43 -9.48
C TYR A 183 -7.41 -11.17 -8.56
N LEU A 184 -7.09 -12.15 -7.72
CA LEU A 184 -5.96 -12.12 -6.78
C LEU A 184 -4.99 -13.27 -7.08
N SER A 185 -3.77 -13.22 -6.54
CA SER A 185 -2.89 -14.40 -6.48
C SER A 185 -3.25 -15.30 -5.28
N GLU A 186 -2.97 -16.60 -5.39
CA GLU A 186 -3.20 -17.56 -4.28
C GLU A 186 -2.47 -17.17 -2.99
N GLY A 187 -1.28 -16.56 -3.11
CA GLY A 187 -0.53 -16.04 -1.96
C GLY A 187 -1.27 -14.91 -1.26
N THR A 188 -1.85 -13.98 -2.01
CA THR A 188 -2.66 -12.88 -1.47
C THR A 188 -3.90 -13.40 -0.75
N VAL A 189 -4.57 -14.42 -1.29
CA VAL A 189 -5.71 -15.08 -0.64
C VAL A 189 -5.31 -15.71 0.69
N LYS A 190 -4.17 -16.41 0.76
CA LYS A 190 -3.65 -16.98 2.01
C LYS A 190 -3.43 -15.90 3.08
N ASN A 191 -2.88 -14.75 2.67
CA ASN A 191 -2.64 -13.63 3.58
C ASN A 191 -3.96 -13.02 4.11
N HIS A 192 -4.96 -12.84 3.24
CA HIS A 192 -6.29 -12.39 3.69
C HIS A 192 -6.91 -13.36 4.69
N ILE A 193 -6.86 -14.67 4.41
CA ILE A 193 -7.38 -15.69 5.33
C ILE A 193 -6.64 -15.63 6.67
N SER A 194 -5.30 -15.52 6.67
CA SER A 194 -4.52 -15.41 7.90
C SER A 194 -4.90 -14.18 8.74
N ARG A 195 -5.11 -13.02 8.11
CA ARG A 195 -5.58 -11.80 8.81
C ARG A 195 -7.00 -11.94 9.35
N ILE A 196 -7.90 -12.54 8.58
CA ILE A 196 -9.29 -12.81 9.00
C ILE A 196 -9.28 -13.69 10.26
N LEU A 197 -8.50 -14.76 10.25
CA LEU A 197 -8.36 -15.67 11.40
C LEU A 197 -7.79 -14.93 12.62
N GLY A 198 -6.73 -14.15 12.45
CA GLY A 198 -6.14 -13.36 13.53
C GLY A 198 -7.11 -12.33 14.11
N ARG A 199 -7.83 -11.59 13.25
CA ARG A 199 -8.80 -10.56 13.66
C ARG A 199 -10.02 -11.13 14.37
N LEU A 200 -10.51 -12.28 13.91
CA LEU A 200 -11.68 -12.94 14.50
C LEU A 200 -11.33 -13.90 15.64
N GLY A 201 -10.03 -14.08 15.95
CA GLY A 201 -9.57 -15.04 16.97
C GLY A 201 -9.86 -16.50 16.62
N LEU A 202 -9.92 -16.82 15.32
CA LEU A 202 -10.25 -18.14 14.80
C LEU A 202 -8.98 -18.93 14.51
N ARG A 203 -9.03 -20.24 14.73
CA ARG A 203 -7.86 -21.11 14.60
C ARG A 203 -7.62 -21.61 13.19
N ASP A 204 -8.69 -21.81 12.43
CA ASP A 204 -8.60 -22.42 11.12
C ASP A 204 -9.73 -21.97 10.17
N ARG A 205 -9.53 -22.32 8.90
CA ARG A 205 -10.43 -22.00 7.80
C ARG A 205 -11.85 -22.56 8.02
N THR A 206 -11.99 -23.69 8.70
CA THR A 206 -13.30 -24.30 8.99
C THR A 206 -14.07 -23.43 9.97
N GLN A 207 -13.40 -22.94 11.02
CA GLN A 207 -14.02 -21.99 11.95
C GLN A 207 -14.41 -20.68 11.28
N ALA A 208 -13.61 -20.18 10.32
CA ALA A 208 -13.98 -19.01 9.51
C ALA A 208 -15.26 -19.24 8.69
N ALA A 209 -15.38 -20.40 8.04
CA ALA A 209 -16.59 -20.76 7.29
C ALA A 209 -17.84 -20.85 8.18
N ILE A 210 -17.72 -21.44 9.37
CA ILE A 210 -18.82 -21.51 10.35
C ILE A 210 -19.21 -20.11 10.84
N TYR A 211 -18.23 -19.30 11.23
CA TYR A 211 -18.44 -17.92 11.66
C TYR A 211 -19.21 -17.11 10.61
N ALA A 212 -18.83 -17.24 9.34
CA ALA A 212 -19.47 -16.53 8.24
C ALA A 212 -20.95 -16.94 8.06
N ARG A 213 -21.23 -18.24 8.15
CA ARG A 213 -22.60 -18.78 8.08
C ARG A 213 -23.45 -18.28 9.24
N ASP A 214 -22.92 -18.32 10.46
CA ASP A 214 -23.65 -17.93 11.67
C ASP A 214 -23.95 -16.41 11.69
N ARG A 215 -23.16 -15.61 10.95
CA ARG A 215 -23.38 -14.17 10.73
C ARG A 215 -24.21 -13.84 9.50
N GLY A 216 -24.75 -14.83 8.78
CA GLY A 216 -25.60 -14.62 7.61
C GLY A 216 -24.87 -14.06 6.39
N LEU A 217 -23.58 -14.36 6.22
CA LEU A 217 -22.75 -13.87 5.12
C LEU A 217 -22.82 -14.75 3.85
N LEU A 218 -23.81 -15.63 3.73
CA LEU A 218 -24.01 -16.53 2.58
C LEU A 218 -25.01 -15.98 1.56
#